data_AF-A0A2A4HFR4-F1
#
_entry.id   AF-A0A2A4HFR4-F1
#
_cell.length_a   1.000
_cell.length_b   1.000
_cell.length_c   1.000
_cell.angle_alpha   90.00
_cell.angle_beta   90.00
_cell.angle_gamma   90.00
#
_symmetry.space_group_name_H-M   'P 1'
#
loop_
_entity.id
_entity.type
_entity.pdbx_description
1 polymer ?
#
loop_
_entity_poly.entity_id
_entity_poly.type
_entity_poly.pdbx_seq_one_letter_code
_entity_poly.pdbx_strand_id
1 'polypeptide(L)'
;MCPSWKATRDRVHSPKGRASLIREWLRLQSQAGIDVVEESRKTKAERSWGFIKHFPKRAMNTLSKRQHHDYSHQVYDAMAGCLACKSCAGQCPIKVNVPQFRSQFLEVYHGRYLRPVRDYLIGGTELMLPTLAKVAPLYNALLSQRWVDGLMRNGLGISDSPHLSRASVKKQLRAWGVAEATPTSLALLTEQQRANSVIIVQDAFTSHFEAKLVMDVVELLSRLNLR
;
A
#
# COMPACT_ATOMS: atom_id res chain seq x y z
N MET A 1 -12.60 -17.05 -4.51
CA MET A 1 -13.35 -16.26 -5.52
C MET A 1 -12.99 -14.79 -5.40
N CYS A 2 -12.84 -14.05 -6.50
CA CYS A 2 -12.46 -12.63 -6.48
C CYS A 2 -13.59 -11.75 -5.90
N PRO A 3 -13.33 -10.95 -4.84
CA PRO A 3 -14.34 -10.07 -4.25
C PRO A 3 -14.93 -9.05 -5.24
N SER A 4 -14.07 -8.43 -6.05
CA SER A 4 -14.49 -7.39 -7.01
C SER A 4 -15.48 -7.94 -8.05
N TRP A 5 -15.25 -9.15 -8.57
CA TRP A 5 -16.22 -9.84 -9.45
C TRP A 5 -17.51 -10.17 -8.72
N LYS A 6 -17.44 -10.64 -7.46
CA LYS A 6 -18.64 -10.99 -6.68
C LYS A 6 -19.56 -9.78 -6.51
N ALA A 7 -18.97 -8.60 -6.27
CA ALA A 7 -19.69 -7.35 -6.12
C ALA A 7 -20.23 -6.79 -7.44
N THR A 8 -19.41 -6.75 -8.49
CA THR A 8 -19.76 -6.08 -9.76
C THR A 8 -20.51 -6.96 -10.75
N ARG A 9 -20.33 -8.28 -10.68
CA ARG A 9 -20.77 -9.25 -11.71
C ARG A 9 -20.26 -8.93 -13.13
N ASP A 10 -19.19 -8.14 -13.25
CA ASP A 10 -18.52 -7.84 -14.52
C ASP A 10 -17.24 -8.68 -14.71
N ARG A 11 -17.22 -9.45 -15.81
CA ARG A 11 -16.21 -10.46 -16.08
C ARG A 11 -14.81 -9.85 -16.17
N VAL A 12 -14.71 -8.59 -16.57
CA VAL A 12 -13.46 -7.82 -16.58
C VAL A 12 -12.78 -7.82 -15.20
N HIS A 13 -13.55 -7.75 -14.13
CA HIS A 13 -13.03 -7.75 -12.75
C HIS A 13 -12.71 -9.14 -12.20
N SER A 14 -13.03 -10.22 -12.93
CA SER A 14 -12.67 -11.59 -12.55
C SER A 14 -11.16 -11.87 -12.73
N PRO A 15 -10.57 -12.88 -12.05
CA PRO A 15 -9.17 -13.25 -12.26
C PRO A 15 -8.85 -13.61 -13.71
N LYS A 16 -9.77 -14.34 -14.37
CA LYS A 16 -9.63 -14.72 -15.78
C LYS A 16 -9.72 -13.51 -16.70
N GLY A 17 -10.66 -12.59 -16.46
CA GLY A 17 -10.80 -11.35 -17.23
C GLY A 17 -9.53 -10.50 -17.17
N ARG A 18 -9.03 -10.25 -15.96
CA ARG A 18 -7.79 -9.50 -15.71
C ARG A 18 -6.57 -10.12 -16.39
N ALA A 19 -6.43 -11.44 -16.32
CA ALA A 19 -5.35 -12.16 -16.97
C ALA A 19 -5.43 -12.06 -18.51
N SER A 20 -6.63 -12.14 -19.08
CA SER A 20 -6.83 -11.95 -20.52
C SER A 20 -6.51 -10.53 -20.98
N LEU A 21 -6.93 -9.51 -20.24
CA LEU A 21 -6.61 -8.11 -20.56
C LEU A 21 -5.10 -7.85 -20.55
N ILE A 22 -4.38 -8.37 -19.55
CA ILE A 22 -2.93 -8.23 -19.49
C ILE A 22 -2.23 -8.97 -20.62
N ARG A 23 -2.69 -10.18 -20.96
CA ARG A 23 -2.13 -10.92 -22.10
C ARG A 23 -2.28 -10.14 -23.40
N GLU A 24 -3.46 -9.59 -23.64
CA GLU A 24 -3.71 -8.79 -24.84
C GLU A 24 -2.90 -7.50 -24.85
N TRP A 25 -2.79 -6.83 -23.70
CA TRP A 25 -1.94 -5.65 -23.55
C TRP A 25 -0.48 -5.96 -23.88
N LEU A 26 0.09 -7.03 -23.33
CA LEU A 26 1.46 -7.45 -23.63
C LEU A 26 1.64 -7.80 -25.12
N ARG A 27 0.64 -8.43 -25.74
CA ARG A 27 0.65 -8.72 -27.19
C ARG A 27 0.73 -7.44 -28.01
N LEU A 28 -0.08 -6.43 -27.68
CA LEU A 28 -0.07 -5.12 -28.34
C LEU A 28 1.26 -4.38 -28.14
N GLN A 29 1.81 -4.40 -26.92
CA GLN A 29 3.12 -3.79 -26.64
C GLN A 29 4.24 -4.47 -27.43
N SER A 30 4.23 -5.80 -27.51
CA SER A 30 5.21 -6.56 -28.29
C SER A 30 5.09 -6.27 -29.80
N GLN A 31 3.87 -6.13 -30.34
CA GLN A 31 3.67 -5.73 -31.74
C GLN A 31 4.17 -4.33 -32.04
N ALA A 32 4.10 -3.42 -31.06
CA ALA A 32 4.69 -2.08 -31.17
C ALA A 32 6.22 -2.06 -30.96
N GLY A 33 6.87 -3.23 -30.77
CA GLY A 33 8.30 -3.33 -30.51
C GLY A 33 8.73 -2.83 -29.13
N ILE A 34 7.80 -2.73 -28.17
CA ILE A 34 8.05 -2.20 -26.83
C ILE A 34 8.31 -3.35 -25.87
N ASP A 35 9.52 -3.41 -25.30
CA ASP A 35 9.82 -4.24 -24.14
C ASP A 35 9.45 -3.49 -22.85
N VAL A 36 8.36 -3.93 -22.22
CA VAL A 36 7.84 -3.35 -20.98
C VAL A 36 8.76 -3.53 -19.78
N VAL A 37 9.58 -4.57 -19.76
CA VAL A 37 10.52 -4.85 -18.66
C VAL A 37 11.69 -3.89 -18.73
N GLU A 38 12.22 -3.69 -19.94
CA GLU A 38 13.33 -2.78 -20.16
C GLU A 38 12.93 -1.32 -19.93
N GLU A 39 11.71 -0.92 -20.34
CA GLU A 39 11.17 0.41 -20.08
C GLU A 39 11.02 0.70 -18.57
N SER A 40 10.56 -0.29 -17.80
CA SER A 40 10.49 -0.22 -16.33
C SER A 40 11.89 -0.06 -15.71
N ARG A 41 12.88 -0.81 -16.19
CA ARG A 41 14.28 -0.72 -15.70
C ARG A 41 14.88 0.66 -15.95
N LYS A 42 14.71 1.21 -17.16
CA LYS A 42 15.19 2.56 -17.50
C LYS A 42 14.56 3.62 -16.61
N THR A 43 13.24 3.56 -16.42
CA THR A 43 12.50 4.49 -15.55
C THR A 43 13.02 4.43 -14.10
N LYS A 44 13.32 3.24 -13.57
CA LYS A 44 13.90 3.06 -12.23
C LYS A 44 15.33 3.61 -12.12
N ALA A 45 16.14 3.45 -13.15
CA ALA A 45 17.54 3.90 -13.15
C ALA A 45 17.65 5.43 -13.00
N GLU A 46 16.69 6.19 -13.54
CA GLU A 46 16.69 7.66 -13.50
C GLU A 46 16.28 8.25 -12.13
N ARG A 47 15.86 7.41 -11.17
CA ARG A 47 15.50 7.79 -9.79
C ARG A 47 14.65 9.08 -9.72
N SER A 48 15.00 10.02 -8.84
CA SER A 48 14.27 11.26 -8.61
C SER A 48 14.38 12.25 -9.78
N TRP A 49 15.46 12.19 -10.57
CA TRP A 49 15.67 13.06 -11.72
C TRP A 49 14.72 12.71 -12.88
N GLY A 50 14.50 11.41 -13.10
CA GLY A 50 13.51 10.92 -14.06
C GLY A 50 12.08 11.40 -13.75
N PHE A 51 11.72 11.48 -12.47
CA PHE A 51 10.39 11.97 -12.07
C PHE A 51 10.12 13.39 -12.56
N ILE A 52 11.08 14.30 -12.40
CA ILE A 52 10.95 15.72 -12.80
C ILE A 52 10.99 15.83 -14.34
N LYS A 53 11.95 15.15 -14.96
CA LYS A 53 12.15 15.17 -16.43
C LYS A 53 10.91 14.69 -17.19
N HIS A 54 10.26 13.63 -16.72
CA HIS A 54 9.10 13.05 -17.40
C HIS A 54 7.77 13.66 -16.99
N PHE A 55 7.74 14.55 -15.99
CA PHE A 55 6.50 15.15 -15.50
C PHE A 55 5.69 15.88 -16.58
N PRO A 56 6.27 16.77 -17.42
CA PRO A 56 5.51 17.47 -18.46
C PRO A 56 4.88 16.51 -19.47
N LYS A 57 5.63 15.49 -19.89
CA LYS A 57 5.15 14.45 -20.82
C LYS A 57 4.01 13.63 -20.22
N ARG A 58 4.13 13.24 -18.95
CA ARG A 58 3.07 12.51 -18.22
C ARG A 58 1.81 13.35 -18.06
N ALA A 59 1.97 14.64 -17.76
CA ALA A 59 0.85 15.58 -17.66
C ALA A 59 0.13 15.72 -19.01
N MET A 60 0.87 15.96 -20.09
CA MET A 60 0.31 16.05 -21.44
C MET A 60 -0.42 14.76 -21.84
N ASN A 61 0.18 13.59 -21.62
CA ASN A 61 -0.46 12.29 -21.88
C ASN A 61 -1.76 12.10 -21.08
N THR A 62 -1.78 12.57 -19.83
CA THR A 62 -2.95 12.44 -18.95
C THR A 62 -4.08 13.36 -19.40
N LEU A 63 -3.76 14.58 -19.83
CA LEU A 63 -4.75 15.53 -20.37
C LEU A 63 -5.30 15.07 -21.73
N SER A 64 -4.43 14.49 -22.56
CA SER A 64 -4.79 13.95 -23.87
C SER A 64 -5.48 12.58 -23.81
N LYS A 65 -5.79 12.05 -22.62
CA LYS A 65 -6.40 10.72 -22.40
C LYS A 65 -7.70 10.52 -23.21
N ARG A 66 -8.46 11.59 -23.46
CA ARG A 66 -9.73 11.52 -24.21
C ARG A 66 -9.55 11.52 -25.74
N GLN A 67 -8.42 12.01 -26.24
CA GLN A 67 -8.18 12.15 -27.68
C GLN A 67 -7.58 10.88 -28.31
N HIS A 68 -6.86 10.07 -27.53
CA HIS A 68 -6.23 8.84 -28.01
C HIS A 68 -6.78 7.62 -27.30
N HIS A 69 -7.31 6.67 -28.07
CA HIS A 69 -7.77 5.39 -27.55
C HIS A 69 -6.57 4.47 -27.25
N ASP A 70 -6.06 4.55 -26.02
CA ASP A 70 -5.02 3.63 -25.51
C ASP A 70 -5.66 2.48 -24.72
N TYR A 71 -5.43 1.24 -25.18
CA TYR A 71 -5.91 0.02 -24.53
C TYR A 71 -5.44 -0.09 -23.07
N SER A 72 -4.31 0.51 -22.73
CA SER A 72 -3.78 0.57 -21.37
C SER A 72 -4.78 1.17 -20.38
N HIS A 73 -5.67 2.06 -20.80
CA HIS A 73 -6.70 2.61 -19.91
C HIS A 73 -7.75 1.57 -19.51
N GLN A 74 -8.17 0.70 -20.43
CA GLN A 74 -9.11 -0.38 -20.11
C GLN A 74 -8.48 -1.39 -19.13
N VAL A 75 -7.19 -1.70 -19.34
CA VAL A 75 -6.42 -2.54 -18.43
C VAL A 75 -6.29 -1.88 -17.06
N TYR A 76 -6.01 -0.57 -17.02
CA TYR A 76 -5.94 0.21 -15.79
C TYR A 76 -7.25 0.16 -15.00
N ASP A 77 -8.39 0.38 -15.65
CA ASP A 77 -9.69 0.38 -14.97
C ASP A 77 -10.01 -1.00 -14.38
N ALA A 78 -9.68 -2.07 -15.12
CA ALA A 78 -9.74 -3.42 -14.57
C ALA A 78 -8.83 -3.52 -13.33
N MET A 79 -7.52 -3.25 -13.46
CA MET A 79 -6.50 -3.39 -12.41
C MET A 79 -6.75 -2.52 -11.18
N ALA A 80 -7.30 -1.31 -11.35
CA ALA A 80 -7.66 -0.39 -10.28
C ALA A 80 -8.66 -1.03 -9.31
N GLY A 81 -9.62 -1.82 -9.81
CA GLY A 81 -10.59 -2.53 -8.98
C GLY A 81 -10.06 -3.78 -8.26
N CYS A 82 -8.78 -4.15 -8.39
CA CYS A 82 -8.22 -5.30 -7.64
C CYS A 82 -7.75 -4.86 -6.25
N LEU A 83 -8.30 -5.50 -5.22
CA LEU A 83 -7.92 -5.29 -3.82
C LEU A 83 -6.59 -5.94 -3.42
N ALA A 84 -5.87 -6.55 -4.37
CA ALA A 84 -4.64 -7.31 -4.13
C ALA A 84 -4.74 -8.40 -3.05
N CYS A 85 -5.94 -8.92 -2.75
CA CYS A 85 -6.20 -9.88 -1.67
C CYS A 85 -5.58 -11.29 -1.85
N LYS A 86 -4.83 -11.53 -2.93
CA LYS A 86 -4.15 -12.79 -3.25
C LYS A 86 -5.02 -14.06 -3.35
N SER A 87 -6.35 -13.98 -3.25
CA SER A 87 -7.24 -15.15 -3.43
C SER A 87 -7.02 -15.88 -4.76
N CYS A 88 -6.81 -15.14 -5.85
CA CYS A 88 -6.52 -15.73 -7.16
C CYS A 88 -5.15 -16.44 -7.22
N ALA A 89 -4.13 -15.92 -6.53
CA ALA A 89 -2.82 -16.55 -6.52
C ALA A 89 -2.83 -17.86 -5.71
N GLY A 90 -3.53 -17.88 -4.58
CA GLY A 90 -3.60 -19.06 -3.70
C GLY A 90 -4.58 -20.15 -4.17
N GLN A 91 -5.70 -19.78 -4.81
CA GLN A 91 -6.77 -20.74 -5.16
C GLN A 91 -6.74 -21.20 -6.63
N CYS A 92 -5.94 -20.59 -7.49
CA CYS A 92 -5.97 -20.90 -8.92
C CYS A 92 -5.05 -22.10 -9.24
N PRO A 93 -5.56 -23.18 -9.86
CA PRO A 93 -4.77 -24.37 -10.18
C PRO A 93 -3.61 -24.06 -11.13
N ILE A 94 -3.77 -23.07 -12.02
CA ILE A 94 -2.75 -22.60 -12.96
C ILE A 94 -1.91 -21.43 -12.41
N LYS A 95 -2.00 -21.15 -11.10
CA LYS A 95 -1.17 -20.16 -10.37
C LYS A 95 -1.16 -18.75 -10.96
N VAL A 96 -2.32 -18.26 -11.44
CA VAL A 96 -2.44 -16.88 -11.94
C VAL A 96 -2.30 -15.89 -10.77
N ASN A 97 -1.25 -15.06 -10.81
CA ASN A 97 -0.98 -14.05 -9.79
C ASN A 97 -1.37 -12.64 -10.26
N VAL A 98 -2.66 -12.32 -10.14
CA VAL A 98 -3.20 -11.00 -10.49
C VAL A 98 -2.56 -9.84 -9.72
N PRO A 99 -2.35 -9.93 -8.40
CA PRO A 99 -1.66 -8.87 -7.66
C PRO A 99 -0.28 -8.54 -8.22
N GLN A 100 0.48 -9.56 -8.65
CA GLN A 100 1.83 -9.38 -9.17
C GLN A 100 1.84 -8.64 -10.51
N PHE A 101 1.08 -9.10 -11.49
CA PHE A 101 1.08 -8.39 -12.78
C PHE A 101 0.40 -7.02 -12.67
N ARG A 102 -0.52 -6.81 -11.71
CA ARG A 102 -1.09 -5.49 -11.43
C ARG A 102 0.00 -4.50 -11.02
N SER A 103 0.87 -4.85 -10.08
CA SER A 103 1.92 -3.92 -9.62
C SER A 103 2.89 -3.60 -10.76
N GLN A 104 3.28 -4.61 -11.55
CA GLN A 104 4.14 -4.45 -12.72
C GLN A 104 3.49 -3.56 -13.80
N PHE A 105 2.22 -3.81 -14.12
CA PHE A 105 1.47 -3.00 -15.06
C PHE A 105 1.35 -1.54 -14.58
N LEU A 106 0.97 -1.31 -13.31
CA LEU A 106 0.81 0.03 -12.76
C LEU A 106 2.12 0.81 -12.70
N GLU A 107 3.25 0.11 -12.56
CA GLU A 107 4.57 0.70 -12.67
C GLU A 107 4.80 1.31 -14.06
N VAL A 108 4.60 0.50 -15.11
CA VAL A 108 4.77 0.94 -16.52
C VAL A 108 3.72 2.00 -16.89
N TYR A 109 2.46 1.78 -16.52
CA TYR A 109 1.36 2.69 -16.80
C TYR A 109 1.60 4.08 -16.21
N HIS A 110 2.03 4.15 -14.93
CA HIS A 110 2.37 5.43 -14.31
C HIS A 110 3.75 5.96 -14.71
N GLY A 111 4.56 5.22 -15.47
CA GLY A 111 5.69 5.82 -16.20
C GLY A 111 5.19 6.76 -17.30
N ARG A 112 4.05 6.43 -17.93
CA ARG A 112 3.46 7.20 -19.04
C ARG A 112 2.41 8.22 -18.61
N TYR A 113 1.62 7.90 -17.58
CA TYR A 113 0.51 8.71 -17.09
C TYR A 113 0.75 9.23 -15.66
N LEU A 114 0.10 10.32 -15.29
CA LEU A 114 0.16 10.83 -13.91
C LEU A 114 -0.44 9.80 -12.94
N ARG A 115 0.15 9.72 -11.76
CA ARG A 115 -0.37 8.89 -10.67
C ARG A 115 -1.26 9.75 -9.77
N PRO A 116 -2.41 9.23 -9.30
CA PRO A 116 -3.27 9.95 -8.37
C PRO A 116 -2.51 10.42 -7.12
N VAL A 117 -2.84 11.62 -6.64
CA VAL A 117 -2.20 12.21 -5.44
C VAL A 117 -2.36 11.30 -4.21
N ARG A 118 -3.53 10.65 -4.07
CA ARG A 118 -3.80 9.72 -2.97
C ARG A 118 -2.77 8.59 -2.85
N ASP A 119 -2.23 8.11 -3.97
CA ASP A 119 -1.26 7.01 -3.95
C ASP A 119 0.07 7.47 -3.34
N TYR A 120 0.44 8.74 -3.56
CA TYR A 120 1.62 9.35 -2.94
C TYR A 120 1.40 9.62 -1.45
N LEU A 121 0.20 10.08 -1.07
CA LEU A 121 -0.15 10.27 0.34
C LEU A 121 -0.07 8.95 1.11
N ILE A 122 -0.72 7.89 0.59
CA ILE A 122 -0.70 6.57 1.24
C ILE A 122 0.72 5.99 1.24
N GLY A 123 1.45 6.09 0.12
CA GLY A 123 2.84 5.61 0.04
C GLY A 123 3.81 6.36 0.97
N GLY A 124 3.54 7.62 1.29
CA GLY A 124 4.33 8.44 2.22
C GLY A 124 3.96 8.27 3.69
N THR A 125 2.89 7.50 4.00
CA THR A 125 2.33 7.40 5.36
C THR A 125 3.37 6.97 6.39
N GLU A 126 4.20 5.98 6.09
CA GLU A 126 5.24 5.48 7.01
C GLU A 126 6.25 6.57 7.40
N LEU A 127 6.58 7.47 6.48
CA LEU A 127 7.49 8.59 6.72
C LEU A 127 6.82 9.74 7.48
N MET A 128 5.53 9.97 7.23
CA MET A 128 4.78 11.11 7.77
C MET A 128 4.17 10.83 9.15
N LEU A 129 3.78 9.58 9.45
CA LEU A 129 3.11 9.24 10.70
C LEU A 129 3.94 9.55 11.96
N PRO A 130 5.26 9.29 12.03
CA PRO A 130 6.04 9.59 13.22
C PRO A 130 6.07 11.08 13.58
N THR A 131 5.98 11.98 12.59
CA THR A 131 5.92 13.42 12.81
C THR A 131 4.48 13.87 13.12
N LEU A 132 3.49 13.37 12.38
CA LEU A 132 2.07 13.67 12.62
C LEU A 132 1.58 13.20 13.99
N ALA A 133 2.08 12.05 14.48
CA ALA A 133 1.72 11.52 15.80
C ALA A 133 2.06 12.48 16.95
N LYS A 134 3.10 13.32 16.80
CA LYS A 134 3.46 14.34 17.80
C LYS A 134 2.40 15.43 17.93
N VAL A 135 1.65 15.68 16.88
CA VAL A 135 0.55 16.67 16.81
C VAL A 135 -0.82 16.00 16.65
N ALA A 136 -0.95 14.75 17.13
CA ALA A 136 -2.17 13.95 17.02
C ALA A 136 -3.45 14.67 17.47
N PRO A 137 -3.49 15.47 18.57
CA PRO A 137 -4.71 16.18 18.96
C PRO A 137 -5.21 17.14 17.88
N LEU A 138 -4.31 17.89 17.25
CA LEU A 138 -4.65 18.84 16.19
C LEU A 138 -5.11 18.10 14.92
N TYR A 139 -4.37 17.06 14.53
CA TYR A 139 -4.75 16.21 13.40
C TYR A 139 -6.16 15.63 13.58
N ASN A 140 -6.45 15.09 14.76
CA ASN A 140 -7.75 14.50 15.07
C ASN A 140 -8.87 15.54 15.11
N ALA A 141 -8.60 16.74 15.63
CA ALA A 141 -9.56 17.85 15.65
C ALA A 141 -9.87 18.38 14.25
N LEU A 142 -8.89 18.34 13.34
CA LEU A 142 -9.09 18.68 11.94
C LEU A 142 -9.91 17.61 11.21
N LEU A 143 -9.55 16.34 11.36
CA LEU A 143 -10.29 15.23 10.75
C LEU A 143 -11.73 15.11 11.25
N SER A 144 -12.03 15.54 12.48
CA SER A 144 -13.40 15.51 12.99
C SER A 144 -14.31 16.57 12.37
N GLN A 145 -13.77 17.50 11.56
CA GLN A 145 -14.58 18.49 10.86
C GLN A 145 -15.26 17.89 9.63
N ARG A 146 -16.59 18.01 9.55
CA ARG A 146 -17.41 17.45 8.45
C ARG A 146 -16.98 17.94 7.06
N TRP A 147 -16.51 19.19 6.96
CA TRP A 147 -16.04 19.75 5.70
C TRP A 147 -14.71 19.14 5.24
N VAL A 148 -13.84 18.75 6.18
CA VAL A 148 -12.57 18.05 5.89
C VAL A 148 -12.87 16.65 5.36
N ASP A 149 -13.74 15.91 6.03
CA ASP A 149 -14.18 14.59 5.57
C ASP A 149 -14.82 14.66 4.17
N GLY A 150 -15.69 15.65 3.92
CA GLY A 150 -16.25 15.89 2.59
C GLY A 150 -15.19 16.19 1.51
N LEU A 151 -14.18 17.00 1.84
CA LEU A 151 -13.08 17.31 0.92
C LEU A 151 -12.20 16.08 0.65
N MET A 152 -11.92 15.27 1.68
CA MET A 152 -11.12 14.05 1.53
C MET A 152 -11.86 13.00 0.70
N ARG A 153 -13.16 12.82 0.94
CA ARG A 153 -14.01 11.89 0.18
C ARG A 153 -14.14 12.30 -1.28
N ASN A 154 -14.47 13.56 -1.56
CA ASN A 154 -14.76 14.02 -2.92
C ASN A 154 -13.52 14.44 -3.71
N GLY A 155 -12.50 14.99 -3.04
CA GLY A 155 -11.28 15.48 -3.68
C GLY A 155 -10.19 14.41 -3.81
N LEU A 156 -9.90 13.69 -2.71
CA LEU A 156 -8.83 12.68 -2.68
C LEU A 156 -9.34 11.24 -2.86
N GLY A 157 -10.66 11.03 -2.76
CA GLY A 157 -11.24 9.69 -2.80
C GLY A 157 -10.86 8.84 -1.58
N ILE A 158 -10.63 9.48 -0.43
CA ILE A 158 -10.30 8.82 0.84
C ILE A 158 -11.51 8.96 1.76
N SER A 159 -12.10 7.83 2.14
CA SER A 159 -13.19 7.75 3.12
C SER A 159 -12.68 7.21 4.44
N ASP A 160 -13.29 7.66 5.54
CA ASP A 160 -13.13 7.10 6.88
C ASP A 160 -11.67 7.04 7.34
N SER A 161 -11.00 8.19 7.26
CA SER A 161 -9.60 8.30 7.69
C SER A 161 -9.48 8.05 9.20
N PRO A 162 -8.61 7.14 9.63
CA PRO A 162 -8.48 6.78 11.03
C PRO A 162 -7.88 7.92 11.86
N HIS A 163 -8.31 8.02 13.12
CA HIS A 163 -7.74 8.94 14.09
C HIS A 163 -6.39 8.43 14.59
N LEU A 164 -5.43 9.34 14.74
CA LEU A 164 -4.15 9.02 15.36
C LEU A 164 -4.34 8.75 16.85
N SER A 165 -3.70 7.70 17.33
CA SER A 165 -3.62 7.44 18.75
C SER A 165 -2.88 8.58 19.46
N ARG A 166 -3.45 9.02 20.58
CA ARG A 166 -2.79 9.99 21.47
C ARG A 166 -1.76 9.32 22.37
N ALA A 167 -1.87 8.00 22.56
CA ALA A 167 -0.96 7.23 23.39
C ALA A 167 0.31 6.87 22.59
N SER A 168 1.46 7.12 23.19
CA SER A 168 2.74 6.73 22.60
C SER A 168 3.11 5.33 23.04
N VAL A 169 3.00 4.33 22.15
CA VAL A 169 3.41 2.93 22.41
C VAL A 169 4.82 2.89 23.00
N LYS A 170 5.78 3.57 22.37
CA LYS A 170 7.18 3.62 22.83
C LYS A 170 7.35 4.09 24.27
N LYS A 171 6.58 5.08 24.73
CA LYS A 171 6.65 5.58 26.11
C LYS A 171 6.04 4.57 27.08
N GLN A 172 4.91 3.97 26.70
CA GLN A 172 4.24 2.97 27.51
C GLN A 172 5.10 1.70 27.69
N LEU A 173 5.65 1.17 26.60
CA LEU A 173 6.50 -0.03 26.65
C LEU A 173 7.74 0.19 27.52
N ARG A 174 8.35 1.38 27.46
CA ARG A 174 9.45 1.75 28.37
C ARG A 174 9.01 1.79 29.83
N ALA A 175 7.82 2.33 30.12
CA ALA A 175 7.28 2.36 31.47
C ALA A 175 6.97 0.96 32.02
N TRP A 176 6.60 0.02 31.15
CA TRP A 176 6.38 -1.39 31.48
C TRP A 176 7.66 -2.24 31.50
N GLY A 177 8.82 -1.66 31.22
CA GLY A 177 10.09 -2.38 31.20
C GLY A 177 10.26 -3.34 30.02
N VAL A 178 9.44 -3.21 28.97
CA VAL A 178 9.58 -4.01 27.74
C VAL A 178 10.78 -3.50 26.95
N ALA A 179 11.76 -4.39 26.77
CA ALA A 179 13.00 -4.06 26.09
C ALA A 179 12.79 -3.96 24.56
N GLU A 180 13.50 -3.03 23.93
CA GLU A 180 13.57 -2.95 22.47
C GLU A 180 14.41 -4.13 21.93
N ALA A 181 13.87 -4.86 20.94
CA ALA A 181 14.50 -6.03 20.35
C ALA A 181 15.65 -5.60 19.41
N THR A 182 16.80 -5.31 19.99
CA THR A 182 18.04 -5.00 19.28
C THR A 182 18.88 -6.27 19.12
N PRO A 183 19.74 -6.38 18.09
CA PRO A 183 20.65 -7.53 17.96
C PRO A 183 21.46 -7.78 19.24
N THR A 184 21.89 -6.72 19.92
CA THR A 184 22.62 -6.80 21.20
C THR A 184 21.74 -7.34 22.33
N SER A 185 20.52 -6.84 22.51
CA SER A 185 19.62 -7.32 23.58
C SER A 185 19.18 -8.76 23.35
N LEU A 186 19.00 -9.18 22.09
CA LEU A 186 18.69 -10.55 21.72
C LEU A 186 19.89 -11.51 21.91
N ALA A 187 21.11 -11.04 21.65
CA ALA A 187 22.33 -11.84 21.85
C ALA A 187 22.62 -12.12 23.34
N LEU A 188 22.22 -11.23 24.23
CA LEU A 188 22.38 -11.37 25.67
C LEU A 188 21.36 -12.32 26.34
N LEU A 189 20.36 -12.82 25.59
CA LEU A 189 19.35 -13.72 26.13
C LEU A 189 19.94 -15.13 26.37
N THR A 190 19.69 -15.66 27.57
CA THR A 190 19.96 -17.08 27.86
C THR A 190 19.05 -17.99 27.05
N GLU A 191 19.38 -19.28 26.94
CA GLU A 191 18.53 -20.25 26.23
C GLU A 191 17.12 -20.34 26.80
N GLN A 192 17.00 -20.32 28.14
CA GLN A 192 15.70 -20.31 28.83
C GLN A 192 14.92 -19.02 28.54
N GLN A 193 15.59 -17.87 28.55
CA GLN A 193 14.93 -16.60 28.20
C GLN A 193 14.46 -16.59 26.75
N ARG A 194 15.29 -17.11 25.84
CA ARG A 194 14.95 -17.20 24.41
C ARG A 194 13.73 -18.09 24.18
N ALA A 195 13.61 -19.20 24.90
CA ALA A 195 12.46 -20.10 24.81
C ALA A 195 11.13 -19.44 25.24
N ASN A 196 11.19 -18.47 26.16
CA ASN A 196 10.02 -17.78 26.70
C ASN A 196 9.87 -16.33 26.20
N SER A 197 10.63 -15.91 25.18
CA SER A 197 10.57 -14.55 24.64
C SER A 197 9.68 -14.47 23.41
N VAL A 198 8.88 -13.41 23.31
CA VAL A 198 8.06 -13.09 22.14
C VAL A 198 8.53 -11.77 21.54
N ILE A 199 8.90 -11.80 20.25
CA ILE A 199 9.28 -10.60 19.50
C ILE A 199 8.05 -10.05 18.79
N ILE A 200 7.62 -8.86 19.19
CA ILE A 200 6.50 -8.15 18.56
C ILE A 200 7.06 -7.23 17.48
N VAL A 201 6.76 -7.54 16.22
CA VAL A 201 7.06 -6.67 15.08
C VAL A 201 5.82 -5.83 14.78
N GLN A 202 5.93 -4.53 14.99
CA GLN A 202 4.86 -3.57 14.73
C GLN A 202 4.98 -2.99 13.32
N ASP A 203 3.85 -2.61 12.75
CA ASP A 203 3.80 -1.76 11.57
C ASP A 203 3.40 -0.33 11.93
N ALA A 204 3.47 0.58 10.96
CA ALA A 204 3.12 1.98 11.19
C ALA A 204 1.65 2.17 11.62
N PHE A 205 0.73 1.27 11.24
CA PHE A 205 -0.69 1.39 11.57
C PHE A 205 -0.97 1.02 13.02
N THR A 206 -0.46 -0.12 13.45
CA THR A 206 -0.53 -0.62 14.83
C THR A 206 0.17 0.32 15.80
N SER A 207 1.30 0.91 15.43
CA SER A 207 2.00 1.88 16.27
C SER A 207 1.29 3.23 16.40
N HIS A 208 0.64 3.73 15.33
CA HIS A 208 0.14 5.12 15.30
C HIS A 208 -1.38 5.26 15.33
N PHE A 209 -2.16 4.31 14.84
CA PHE A 209 -3.63 4.34 14.88
C PHE A 209 -4.17 3.42 15.97
N GLU A 210 -3.63 2.20 16.11
CA GLU A 210 -4.13 1.18 17.03
C GLU A 210 -3.19 0.91 18.22
N ALA A 211 -2.59 1.96 18.78
CA ALA A 211 -1.64 1.81 19.90
C ALA A 211 -2.17 0.97 21.05
N LYS A 212 -3.48 1.03 21.32
CA LYS A 212 -4.15 0.24 22.35
C LYS A 212 -4.06 -1.27 22.08
N LEU A 213 -4.24 -1.71 20.84
CA LEU A 213 -4.11 -3.11 20.48
C LEU A 213 -2.73 -3.66 20.86
N VAL A 214 -1.66 -2.90 20.56
CA VAL A 214 -0.30 -3.29 20.93
C VAL A 214 -0.13 -3.38 22.45
N MET A 215 -0.66 -2.40 23.18
CA MET A 215 -0.62 -2.39 24.65
C MET A 215 -1.36 -3.59 25.26
N ASP A 216 -2.56 -3.90 24.77
CA ASP A 216 -3.38 -5.02 25.23
C ASP A 216 -2.68 -6.37 24.95
N VAL A 217 -2.01 -6.51 23.79
CA VAL A 217 -1.23 -7.71 23.45
C VAL A 217 -0.03 -7.88 24.40
N VAL A 218 0.70 -6.80 24.67
CA VAL A 218 1.85 -6.85 25.59
C VAL A 218 1.40 -7.20 27.01
N GLU A 219 0.28 -6.64 27.46
CA GLU A 219 -0.30 -6.98 28.75
C GLU A 219 -0.71 -8.46 28.82
N LEU A 220 -1.36 -8.98 27.78
CA LEU A 220 -1.72 -10.39 27.68
C LEU A 220 -0.48 -11.30 27.78
N LEU A 221 0.56 -11.01 26.99
CA LEU A 221 1.80 -11.81 26.99
C LEU A 221 2.49 -11.76 28.36
N SER A 222 2.53 -10.58 28.98
CA SER A 222 3.08 -10.42 30.33
C SER A 222 2.34 -11.26 31.36
N ARG A 223 1.00 -11.32 31.28
CA ARG A 223 0.16 -12.17 32.16
C ARG A 223 0.33 -13.67 31.91
N LEU A 224 0.75 -14.06 30.71
CA LEU A 224 1.10 -15.44 30.37
C LEU A 224 2.54 -15.81 30.78
N ASN A 225 3.24 -14.92 31.50
CA ASN A 225 4.65 -15.06 31.87
C ASN A 225 5.58 -15.20 30.66
N LEU A 226 5.20 -14.61 29.52
CA LEU A 226 6.04 -14.48 28.35
C LEU A 226 6.80 -13.15 28.42
N ARG A 227 8.08 -13.19 28.04
CA ARG A 227 8.99 -12.05 28.05
C ARG A 227 8.94 -11.28 26.73
#